data_AF-R7SYL7-F1
#
_entry.id   AF-R7SYL7-F1
#
_cell.length_a   1.000
_cell.length_b   1.000
_cell.length_c   1.000
_cell.angle_alpha   90.00
_cell.angle_beta   90.00
_cell.angle_gamma   90.00
#
_symmetry.space_group_name_H-M   'P 1'
#
loop_
_entity.id
_entity.type
_entity.pdbx_description
1 polymer ?
#
loop_
_entity_poly.entity_id
_entity_poly.type
_entity_poly.pdbx_seq_one_letter_code
_entity_poly.pdbx_strand_id
1 'polypeptide(L)'
;KRYQGQHFAHLLVTLSSPEAANKVIRAGLVLAGHHVSVRKNLAEPLRCSKCQRYDAGHLAKECPQDHDTCGTCARTHRTADCKIQDVQQYHCVNCNEKGHAAWDRECPVFLDHLSKLNARCPENHLQFYPTGDPDSW
;
A
#
# COMPACT_ATOMS: atom_id res chain seq x y z
N LYS A 1 9.37 0.84 11.82
CA LYS A 1 10.03 1.09 13.12
C LYS A 1 9.03 1.86 13.98
N ARG A 2 8.65 1.37 15.17
CA ARG A 2 7.77 2.14 16.07
C ARG A 2 8.55 3.36 16.55
N TYR A 3 7.99 4.55 16.43
CA TYR A 3 8.63 5.77 16.94
C TYR A 3 8.06 6.11 18.32
N GLN A 4 8.84 6.87 19.10
CA GLN A 4 8.45 7.27 20.45
C GLN A 4 7.19 8.14 20.38
N GLY A 5 6.09 7.70 21.01
CA GLY A 5 4.78 8.35 20.90
C GLY A 5 3.85 7.77 19.83
N GLN A 6 4.15 6.63 19.22
CA GLN A 6 3.17 5.95 18.37
C GLN A 6 2.04 5.33 19.22
N HIS A 7 0.84 5.93 19.17
CA HIS A 7 -0.36 5.43 19.86
C HIS A 7 -1.29 4.58 18.98
N PHE A 8 -1.10 4.63 17.66
CA PHE A 8 -1.98 3.98 16.69
C PHE A 8 -1.19 3.07 15.74
N ALA A 9 -1.83 1.97 15.34
CA ALA A 9 -1.31 1.04 14.34
C ALA A 9 -2.46 0.57 13.45
N HIS A 10 -2.13 0.19 12.22
CA HIS A 10 -3.07 -0.52 11.36
C HIS A 10 -2.99 -2.02 11.66
N LEU A 11 -4.15 -2.67 11.64
CA LEU A 11 -4.28 -4.11 11.79
C LEU A 11 -4.83 -4.69 10.48
N LEU A 12 -4.21 -5.76 10.00
CA LEU A 12 -4.79 -6.60 8.97
C LEU A 12 -5.45 -7.80 9.66
N VAL A 13 -6.75 -7.98 9.45
CA VAL A 13 -7.53 -9.06 10.06
C VAL A 13 -8.04 -9.98 8.95
N THR A 14 -7.81 -11.28 9.09
CA THR A 14 -8.40 -12.30 8.23
C THR A 14 -9.66 -12.83 8.88
N LEU A 15 -10.78 -12.78 8.16
CA LEU A 15 -12.06 -13.33 8.62
C LEU A 15 -12.36 -14.64 7.89
N SER A 16 -13.21 -15.47 8.48
CA SER A 16 -13.56 -16.80 7.95
C SER A 16 -14.46 -16.75 6.72
N SER A 17 -15.15 -15.63 6.45
CA SER A 17 -16.00 -15.47 5.27
C SER A 17 -16.17 -14.00 4.84
N PRO A 18 -16.56 -13.76 3.57
CA PRO A 18 -16.91 -12.43 3.07
C PRO A 18 -18.06 -11.76 3.84
N GLU A 19 -19.07 -12.51 4.27
CA GLU A 19 -20.22 -12.01 5.03
C GLU A 19 -19.78 -11.48 6.40
N ALA A 20 -18.92 -12.24 7.09
CA ALA A 20 -18.32 -11.79 8.34
C ALA A 20 -17.50 -10.52 8.12
N ALA A 21 -16.69 -10.47 7.04
CA ALA A 21 -15.90 -9.30 6.71
C ALA A 21 -16.79 -8.07 6.46
N ASN A 22 -17.86 -8.22 5.68
CA ASN A 22 -18.81 -7.15 5.38
C ASN A 22 -19.53 -6.63 6.63
N LYS A 23 -19.93 -7.52 7.54
CA LYS A 23 -20.51 -7.13 8.84
C LYS A 23 -19.56 -6.23 9.62
N VAL A 24 -18.28 -6.59 9.65
CA VAL A 24 -17.25 -5.83 10.35
C VAL A 24 -16.88 -4.53 9.62
N ILE A 25 -16.88 -4.50 8.29
CA ILE A 25 -16.69 -3.26 7.52
C ILE A 25 -17.84 -2.28 7.80
N ARG A 26 -19.08 -2.75 7.91
CA ARG A 26 -20.25 -1.90 8.25
C ARG A 26 -20.21 -1.39 9.69
N ALA A 27 -19.95 -2.27 10.65
CA ALA A 27 -20.12 -1.97 12.07
C ALA A 27 -18.83 -1.48 12.77
N GLY A 28 -17.66 -1.74 12.20
CA GLY A 28 -16.36 -1.61 12.86
C GLY A 28 -16.06 -2.77 13.83
N LEU A 29 -14.93 -2.67 14.54
CA LEU A 29 -14.53 -3.58 15.61
C LEU A 29 -14.37 -2.83 16.93
N VAL A 30 -14.62 -3.52 18.05
CA VAL A 30 -14.18 -3.05 19.37
C VAL A 30 -12.93 -3.83 19.77
N LEU A 31 -11.81 -3.13 19.89
CA LEU A 31 -10.53 -3.71 20.30
C LEU A 31 -10.02 -2.98 21.54
N ALA A 32 -9.83 -3.72 22.64
CA ALA A 32 -9.38 -3.18 23.92
C ALA A 32 -10.19 -1.95 24.39
N GLY A 33 -11.51 -1.97 24.17
CA GLY A 33 -12.42 -0.86 24.55
C GLY A 33 -12.49 0.30 23.55
N HIS A 34 -11.74 0.25 22.45
CA HIS A 34 -11.77 1.27 21.40
C HIS A 34 -12.55 0.79 20.18
N HIS A 35 -13.45 1.64 19.66
CA HIS A 35 -14.10 1.41 18.37
C HIS A 35 -13.13 1.75 17.23
N VAL A 36 -12.98 0.81 16.30
CA VAL A 36 -12.02 0.87 15.19
C VAL A 36 -12.79 0.71 13.89
N SER A 37 -12.65 1.70 13.00
CA SER A 37 -13.18 1.62 11.65
C SER A 37 -12.44 0.55 10.85
N VAL A 38 -13.19 -0.27 10.12
CA VAL A 38 -12.64 -1.33 9.25
C VAL A 38 -12.98 -1.02 7.81
N ARG A 39 -12.04 -1.30 6.92
CA ARG A 39 -12.21 -1.18 5.47
C ARG A 39 -11.73 -2.44 4.78
N LYS A 40 -12.28 -2.70 3.60
CA LYS A 40 -11.81 -3.74 2.69
C LYS A 40 -10.32 -3.55 2.40
N ASN A 41 -9.57 -4.64 2.42
CA ASN A 41 -8.17 -4.61 1.98
C ASN A 41 -8.16 -4.65 0.45
N LEU A 42 -7.79 -3.54 -0.18
CA LEU A 42 -7.76 -3.40 -1.64
C LEU A 42 -6.45 -3.94 -2.19
N ALA A 43 -6.51 -4.53 -3.38
CA ALA A 43 -5.30 -4.89 -4.11
C ALA A 43 -4.58 -3.60 -4.57
N GLU A 44 -3.26 -3.57 -4.47
CA GLU A 44 -2.43 -2.43 -4.89
C GLU A 44 -1.35 -2.87 -5.87
N PRO A 45 -0.84 -1.95 -6.72
CA PRO A 45 0.31 -2.23 -7.58
C PRO A 45 1.49 -2.80 -6.81
N LEU A 46 1.98 -3.95 -7.27
CA LEU A 46 3.14 -4.57 -6.66
C LEU A 46 4.39 -3.73 -6.97
N ARG A 47 5.13 -3.39 -5.91
CA ARG A 47 6.42 -2.71 -6.00
C ARG A 47 7.51 -3.57 -5.39
N CYS A 48 8.57 -3.79 -6.15
CA CYS A 48 9.75 -4.46 -5.59
C CYS A 48 10.37 -3.60 -4.49
N SER A 49 10.50 -4.11 -3.27
CA SER A 49 11.08 -3.34 -2.16
C SER A 49 12.61 -3.16 -2.24
N LYS A 50 13.28 -3.79 -3.21
CA LYS A 50 14.71 -3.62 -3.49
C LYS A 50 14.96 -2.52 -4.51
N CYS A 51 14.38 -2.62 -5.72
CA CYS A 51 14.58 -1.61 -6.78
C CYS A 51 13.52 -0.49 -6.80
N GLN A 52 12.45 -0.61 -6.01
CA GLN A 52 11.36 0.37 -5.85
C GLN A 52 10.51 0.62 -7.10
N ARG A 53 10.61 -0.27 -8.11
CA ARG A 53 9.87 -0.18 -9.38
C ARG A 53 8.54 -0.94 -9.37
N TYR A 54 7.52 -0.37 -10.02
CA TYR A 54 6.18 -0.99 -10.21
C TYR A 54 6.08 -1.89 -11.45
N ASP A 55 6.93 -1.66 -12.45
CA ASP A 55 6.99 -2.39 -13.73
C ASP A 55 7.95 -3.60 -13.69
N ALA A 56 8.56 -3.85 -12.54
CA ALA A 56 9.65 -4.82 -12.39
C ALA A 56 9.21 -6.28 -12.54
N GLY A 57 7.94 -6.59 -12.28
CA GLY A 57 7.39 -7.95 -12.37
C GLY A 57 7.97 -8.96 -11.37
N HIS A 58 8.69 -8.50 -10.34
CA HIS A 58 9.34 -9.36 -9.36
C HIS A 58 9.27 -8.80 -7.94
N LEU A 59 9.49 -9.68 -6.95
CA LEU A 59 9.66 -9.32 -5.55
C LEU A 59 11.14 -9.12 -5.22
N ALA A 60 11.43 -8.46 -4.09
CA ALA A 60 12.81 -8.19 -3.67
C ALA A 60 13.71 -9.44 -3.57
N LYS A 61 13.13 -10.61 -3.27
CA LYS A 61 13.84 -11.90 -3.22
C LYS A 61 14.39 -12.33 -4.59
N GLU A 62 13.69 -11.96 -5.66
CA GLU A 62 14.00 -12.33 -7.04
C GLU A 62 14.62 -11.16 -7.82
N CYS A 63 14.89 -10.05 -7.13
CA CYS A 63 15.39 -8.84 -7.76
C CYS A 63 16.86 -9.03 -8.19
N PRO A 64 17.19 -8.87 -9.49
CA PRO A 64 18.54 -9.06 -10.00
C PRO A 64 19.52 -7.95 -9.61
N GLN A 65 19.00 -6.81 -9.12
CA GLN A 65 19.82 -5.70 -8.63
C GLN A 65 20.66 -6.18 -7.44
N ASP A 66 21.92 -5.82 -7.38
CA ASP A 66 22.85 -6.19 -6.30
C ASP A 66 22.68 -5.28 -5.06
N HIS A 67 22.25 -4.05 -5.26
CA HIS A 67 22.06 -3.03 -4.21
C HIS A 67 20.60 -2.72 -3.91
N ASP A 68 20.32 -2.00 -2.82
CA ASP A 68 19.00 -1.45 -2.49
C ASP A 68 18.84 -0.03 -3.06
N THR A 69 17.71 0.25 -3.71
CA THR A 69 17.28 1.60 -4.10
C THR A 69 16.38 2.18 -3.01
N CYS A 70 16.70 3.39 -2.56
CA CYS A 70 15.91 4.08 -1.55
C CYS A 70 14.57 4.53 -2.12
N GLY A 71 13.47 4.12 -1.50
CA GLY A 71 12.12 4.51 -1.90
C GLY A 71 11.79 5.98 -1.67
N THR A 72 12.61 6.72 -0.92
CA THR A 72 12.39 8.15 -0.61
C THR A 72 13.19 9.08 -1.52
N CYS A 73 14.46 8.76 -1.78
CA CYS A 73 15.37 9.64 -2.53
C CYS A 73 16.09 8.97 -3.71
N ALA A 74 15.68 7.75 -4.08
CA ALA A 74 16.21 6.96 -5.20
C ALA A 74 17.72 6.64 -5.19
N ARG A 75 18.45 7.00 -4.13
CA ARG A 75 19.89 6.68 -3.97
C ARG A 75 20.11 5.25 -3.48
N THR A 76 21.36 4.79 -3.58
CA THR A 76 21.79 3.44 -3.20
C THR A 76 21.92 3.26 -1.69
N HIS A 77 20.80 2.96 -1.03
CA HIS A 77 20.71 2.52 0.36
C HIS A 77 19.30 2.00 0.66
N ARG A 78 19.14 1.26 1.76
CA ARG A 78 17.82 0.83 2.22
C ARG A 78 16.99 2.03 2.64
N THR A 79 15.72 2.07 2.25
CA THR A 79 14.77 3.13 2.64
C THR A 79 14.74 3.37 4.16
N ALA A 80 14.92 2.31 4.97
CA ALA A 80 14.95 2.40 6.43
C ALA A 80 16.14 3.22 6.99
N ASP A 81 17.22 3.33 6.22
CA ASP A 81 18.44 4.06 6.60
C ASP A 81 18.46 5.49 6.04
N CYS A 82 17.45 5.87 5.25
CA CYS A 82 17.36 7.18 4.64
C CYS A 82 17.24 8.28 5.71
N LYS A 83 18.08 9.31 5.59
CA LYS A 83 18.09 10.48 6.50
C LYS A 83 17.40 11.71 5.90
N ILE A 84 16.90 11.61 4.68
CA ILE A 84 16.23 12.70 3.99
C ILE A 84 14.83 12.87 4.58
N GLN A 85 14.59 14.07 5.13
CA GLN A 85 13.30 14.49 5.68
C GLN A 85 12.69 15.65 4.89
N ASP A 86 13.53 16.39 4.15
CA ASP A 86 13.11 17.46 3.27
C ASP A 86 12.47 16.88 2.00
N VAL A 87 11.19 17.21 1.79
CA VAL A 87 10.38 16.76 0.65
C VAL A 87 10.99 17.21 -0.69
N GLN A 88 11.68 18.36 -0.73
CA GLN A 88 12.34 18.83 -1.96
C GLN A 88 13.50 17.92 -2.41
N GLN A 89 14.03 17.13 -1.48
CA GLN A 89 15.08 16.14 -1.76
C GLN A 89 14.52 14.74 -2.01
N TYR A 90 13.19 14.58 -1.97
CA TYR A 90 12.56 13.33 -2.37
C TYR A 90 12.68 13.18 -3.88
N HIS A 91 12.84 11.93 -4.31
CA HIS A 91 12.96 11.59 -5.72
C HIS A 91 12.32 10.24 -5.97
N CYS A 92 11.42 10.19 -6.95
CA CYS A 92 10.71 8.98 -7.32
C CYS A 92 11.46 8.24 -8.45
N VAL A 93 11.85 6.99 -8.20
CA VAL A 93 12.52 6.16 -9.22
C VAL A 93 11.62 5.78 -10.40
N ASN A 94 10.30 5.86 -10.24
CA ASN A 94 9.33 5.42 -11.24
C ASN A 94 9.04 6.49 -12.29
N CYS A 95 8.82 7.74 -11.87
CA CYS A 95 8.58 8.86 -12.80
C CYS A 95 9.80 9.77 -12.98
N ASN A 96 10.88 9.54 -12.24
CA ASN A 96 12.14 10.30 -12.29
C ASN A 96 11.98 11.79 -11.97
N GLU A 97 11.02 12.14 -11.11
CA GLU A 97 10.75 13.50 -10.66
C GLU A 97 11.12 13.70 -9.19
N LYS A 98 11.45 14.95 -8.85
CA LYS A 98 11.69 15.39 -7.47
C LYS A 98 10.38 15.81 -6.78
N GLY A 99 10.44 16.00 -5.47
CA GLY A 99 9.32 16.52 -4.67
C GLY A 99 8.39 15.45 -4.12
N HIS A 100 8.57 14.17 -4.50
CA HIS A 100 7.83 13.05 -3.91
C HIS A 100 8.65 11.76 -3.94
N ALA A 101 8.23 10.81 -3.10
CA ALA A 101 8.88 9.51 -2.94
C ALA A 101 8.25 8.44 -3.85
N ALA A 102 8.92 7.31 -4.06
CA ALA A 102 8.38 6.20 -4.84
C ALA A 102 7.14 5.53 -4.22
N TRP A 103 6.85 5.79 -2.94
CA TRP A 103 5.65 5.31 -2.22
C TRP A 103 4.51 6.34 -2.22
N ASP A 104 4.69 7.47 -2.88
CA ASP A 104 3.65 8.48 -2.98
C ASP A 104 2.44 7.95 -3.78
N ARG A 105 1.24 8.19 -3.24
CA ARG A 105 -0.03 7.75 -3.85
C ARG A 105 -0.53 8.69 -4.94
N GLU A 106 0.08 9.87 -5.06
CA GLU A 106 -0.21 10.85 -6.11
C GLU A 106 0.77 10.74 -7.29
N CYS A 107 1.74 9.83 -7.21
CA CYS A 107 2.66 9.59 -8.32
C CYS A 107 1.89 9.14 -9.58
N PRO A 108 2.07 9.80 -10.75
CA PRO A 108 1.33 9.46 -11.96
C PRO A 108 1.56 8.02 -12.43
N VAL A 109 2.77 7.48 -12.21
CA VAL A 109 3.07 6.07 -12.53
C VAL A 109 2.34 5.13 -11.58
N PHE A 110 2.23 5.46 -10.30
CA PHE A 110 1.43 4.66 -9.37
C PHE A 110 -0.06 4.66 -9.78
N LEU A 111 -0.61 5.83 -10.11
CA LEU A 111 -2.00 5.97 -10.53
C LEU A 111 -2.31 5.20 -11.82
N ASP A 112 -1.40 5.22 -12.80
CA ASP A 112 -1.53 4.41 -14.03
C ASP A 112 -1.53 2.90 -13.73
N HIS A 113 -0.60 2.42 -12.91
CA HIS A 113 -0.55 1.01 -12.52
C HIS A 113 -1.78 0.62 -11.67
N LEU A 114 -2.26 1.50 -10.79
CA LEU A 114 -3.46 1.28 -10.00
C LEU A 114 -4.70 1.19 -10.88
N SER A 115 -4.83 2.07 -11.88
CA SER A 115 -5.91 2.02 -12.87
C SER A 115 -5.92 0.70 -13.63
N LYS A 116 -4.76 0.27 -14.16
CA LYS A 116 -4.60 -1.03 -14.85
C LYS A 116 -4.89 -2.23 -13.94
N LEU A 117 -4.58 -2.13 -12.65
CA LEU A 117 -4.89 -3.17 -11.68
C LEU A 117 -6.40 -3.21 -11.39
N ASN A 118 -7.03 -2.07 -11.13
CA ASN A 118 -8.47 -1.97 -10.89
C ASN A 118 -9.29 -2.45 -12.10
N ALA A 119 -8.84 -2.19 -13.34
CA ALA A 119 -9.48 -2.71 -14.54
C ALA A 119 -9.48 -4.26 -14.62
N ARG A 120 -8.47 -4.91 -14.02
CA ARG A 120 -8.36 -6.38 -13.93
C ARG A 120 -9.04 -6.94 -12.68
N CYS A 121 -9.25 -6.11 -11.67
CA CYS A 121 -9.82 -6.46 -10.37
C CYS A 121 -10.98 -5.49 -10.05
N PRO A 122 -12.14 -5.59 -10.74
CA PRO A 122 -13.23 -4.64 -10.58
C PRO A 122 -13.77 -4.57 -9.14
N GLU A 123 -13.60 -5.65 -8.37
CA GLU A 123 -13.94 -5.71 -6.95
C GLU A 123 -13.24 -4.65 -6.09
N ASN A 124 -12.11 -4.08 -6.54
CA ASN A 124 -11.44 -2.98 -5.83
C ASN A 124 -12.29 -1.71 -5.75
N HIS A 125 -13.28 -1.55 -6.63
CA HIS A 125 -14.23 -0.43 -6.59
C HIS A 125 -15.36 -0.62 -5.57
N LEU A 126 -15.52 -1.85 -5.04
CA LEU A 126 -16.59 -2.18 -4.13
C LEU A 126 -16.17 -1.93 -2.69
N GLN A 127 -17.06 -1.31 -1.92
CA GLN A 127 -16.88 -1.11 -0.49
C GLN A 127 -16.84 -2.46 0.26
N PHE A 128 -17.59 -3.44 -0.23
CA PHE A 128 -17.76 -4.76 0.37
C PHE A 128 -17.15 -5.86 -0.51
N TYR A 129 -17.03 -7.05 0.06
CA TYR A 129 -16.76 -8.27 -0.71
C TYR A 129 -18.07 -8.76 -1.33
N PRO A 130 -18.10 -9.11 -2.63
CA PRO A 130 -19.31 -9.67 -3.26
C PRO A 130 -19.78 -10.94 -2.53
N THR A 131 -21.07 -11.00 -2.20
CA THR A 131 -21.73 -12.17 -1.61
C THR A 131 -23.06 -12.44 -2.30
N GLY A 132 -23.86 -13.40 -1.83
CA GLY A 132 -25.22 -13.59 -2.34
C GLY A 132 -26.19 -12.43 -2.03
N ASP A 133 -25.80 -11.50 -1.15
CA ASP A 133 -26.57 -10.30 -0.81
C ASP A 133 -26.31 -9.18 -1.84
N PRO A 134 -27.32 -8.70 -2.59
CA PRO A 134 -27.18 -7.61 -3.54
C PRO A 134 -26.65 -6.31 -2.93
N ASP A 135 -26.86 -6.07 -1.63
CA ASP A 135 -26.37 -4.86 -0.95
C ASP A 135 -24.84 -4.89 -0.70
N SER A 136 -24.16 -5.96 -1.13
CA SER A 136 -22.70 -6.12 -1.07
C SER A 136 -21.98 -5.87 -2.41
N TRP A 137 -22.73 -5.58 -3.47
CA TRP A 137 -22.24 -5.39 -4.84
C TRP A 137 -22.00 -3.92 -5.18
#